data_AF-A0AAU7KDH4-F1
#
_entry.id   AF-A0AAU7KDH4-F1
#
_cell.length_a   1.000
_cell.length_b   1.000
_cell.length_c   1.000
_cell.angle_alpha   90.00
_cell.angle_beta   90.00
_cell.angle_gamma   90.00
#
_symmetry.space_group_name_H-M   'P 1'
#
loop_
_entity.id
_entity.type
_entity.pdbx_description
1 polymer ?
#
loop_
_entity_poly.entity_id
_entity_poly.type
_entity_poly.pdbx_seq_one_letter_code
_entity_poly.pdbx_strand_id
1 'polypeptide(L)'
;MQRVDRLRGLVSVQQEIRVREGLPVRFSARHVAAGLGAVMGQYRLVKAPEAAQEAIRQWHEHGRIQRDGTLDGIPAWRKAV
;
A
#
# COMPACT_ATOMS: atom_id res chain seq x y z
N MET A 1 22.20 6.76 5.43
CA MET A 1 20.92 7.08 6.09
C MET A 1 20.10 5.80 6.22
N GLN A 2 19.93 5.26 7.43
CA GLN A 2 18.92 4.22 7.69
C GLN A 2 17.55 4.88 7.51
N ARG A 3 16.96 4.76 6.33
CA ARG A 3 15.62 5.30 6.05
C ARG A 3 14.64 4.48 6.89
N VAL A 4 14.07 5.12 7.91
CA VAL A 4 13.09 4.51 8.81
C VAL A 4 11.99 3.90 7.96
N ASP A 5 11.80 2.59 8.08
CA ASP A 5 10.70 1.84 7.48
C ASP A 5 9.40 2.31 8.16
N ARG A 6 8.82 3.41 7.65
CA ARG A 6 7.67 4.08 8.26
C ARG A 6 6.45 3.17 8.33
N LEU A 7 6.35 2.17 7.46
CA LEU A 7 5.28 1.17 7.49
C LEU A 7 5.41 0.23 8.68
N ARG A 8 6.62 -0.24 9.02
CA ARG A 8 6.82 -1.15 10.16
C ARG A 8 6.37 -0.59 11.51
N GLY A 9 6.35 0.74 11.66
CA GLY A 9 5.80 1.39 12.87
C GLY A 9 4.28 1.56 12.87
N LEU A 10 3.62 1.33 11.73
CA LEU A 10 2.20 1.63 11.52
C LEU A 10 1.34 0.36 11.36
N VAL A 11 1.86 -0.66 10.69
CA VAL A 11 1.20 -1.94 10.43
C VAL A 11 2.19 -3.11 10.60
N SER A 12 1.68 -4.25 11.07
CA SER A 12 2.49 -5.48 11.10
C SER A 12 2.65 -6.08 9.70
N VAL A 13 3.68 -6.90 9.51
CA VAL A 13 3.92 -7.61 8.23
C VAL A 13 2.71 -8.46 7.81
N GLN A 14 2.02 -9.10 8.76
CA GLN A 14 0.83 -9.90 8.46
C GLN A 14 -0.35 -9.02 8.00
N GLN A 15 -0.51 -7.83 8.57
CA GLN A 15 -1.53 -6.87 8.13
C GLN A 15 -1.21 -6.34 6.73
N GLU A 16 0.04 -6.02 6.45
CA GLU A 16 0.51 -5.61 5.12
C GLU A 16 0.20 -6.69 4.07
N ILE A 17 0.57 -7.95 4.34
CA ILE A 17 0.30 -9.09 3.46
C ILE A 17 -1.21 -9.22 3.23
N ARG A 18 -2.02 -9.19 4.29
CA ARG A 18 -3.48 -9.27 4.18
C ARG A 18 -4.05 -8.18 3.29
N VAL A 19 -3.59 -6.93 3.46
CA VAL A 19 -4.01 -5.81 2.60
C VAL A 19 -3.64 -6.09 1.16
N ARG A 20 -2.38 -6.44 0.89
CA ARG A 20 -1.89 -6.68 -0.47
C ARG A 20 -2.61 -7.82 -1.18
N GLU A 21 -2.86 -8.93 -0.49
CA GLU A 21 -3.57 -10.07 -1.07
C GLU A 21 -5.04 -9.74 -1.37
N GLY A 22 -5.66 -8.90 -0.56
CA GLY A 22 -7.04 -8.43 -0.75
C GLY A 22 -7.21 -7.34 -1.81
N LEU A 23 -6.13 -6.82 -2.40
CA LEU A 23 -6.22 -5.84 -3.48
C LEU A 23 -6.74 -6.49 -4.77
N PRO A 24 -7.54 -5.76 -5.58
CA PRO A 24 -7.93 -6.22 -6.91
C PRO A 24 -6.69 -6.43 -7.80
N VAL A 25 -6.86 -7.17 -8.91
CA VAL A 25 -5.78 -7.49 -9.87
C VAL A 25 -5.03 -6.21 -10.29
N ARG A 26 -5.79 -5.15 -10.53
CA ARG A 26 -5.31 -3.80 -10.81
C ARG A 26 -5.88 -2.84 -9.78
N PHE A 27 -5.02 -2.05 -9.14
CA PHE A 27 -5.39 -1.18 -8.01
C PHE A 27 -4.65 0.15 -8.06
N SER A 28 -5.05 1.09 -7.19
CA SER A 28 -4.43 2.42 -7.06
C SER A 28 -4.11 2.71 -5.59
N ALA A 29 -3.43 3.82 -5.31
CA ALA A 29 -3.14 4.25 -3.94
C ALA A 29 -4.39 4.38 -3.05
N ARG A 30 -5.56 4.68 -3.62
CA ARG A 30 -6.83 4.75 -2.88
C ARG A 30 -7.24 3.39 -2.32
N HIS A 31 -7.06 2.32 -3.10
CA HIS A 31 -7.36 0.95 -2.67
C HIS A 31 -6.42 0.53 -1.53
N VAL A 32 -5.13 0.85 -1.63
CA VAL A 32 -4.14 0.57 -0.59
C VAL A 32 -4.45 1.35 0.68
N ALA A 33 -4.79 2.65 0.57
CA ALA A 33 -5.16 3.48 1.72
C ALA A 33 -6.42 2.95 2.41
N ALA A 34 -7.43 2.50 1.67
CA ALA A 34 -8.62 1.88 2.23
C ALA A 34 -8.29 0.59 2.99
N GLY A 35 -7.49 -0.29 2.40
CA GLY A 35 -7.05 -1.54 3.05
C GLY A 35 -6.21 -1.30 4.31
N LEU A 36 -5.23 -0.38 4.24
CA LEU A 36 -4.43 0.03 5.39
C LEU A 36 -5.29 0.69 6.48
N GLY A 37 -6.21 1.57 6.11
CA GLY A 37 -7.15 2.21 7.04
C GLY A 37 -8.00 1.20 7.81
N ALA A 38 -8.47 0.15 7.14
CA ALA A 38 -9.24 -0.92 7.76
C ALA A 38 -8.45 -1.72 8.82
N VAL A 39 -7.14 -1.93 8.62
CA VAL A 39 -6.29 -2.67 9.57
C VAL A 39 -5.63 -1.78 10.64
N MET A 40 -5.50 -0.48 10.39
CA MET A 40 -4.91 0.49 11.32
C MET A 40 -5.89 1.04 12.37
N GLY A 41 -7.20 0.92 12.13
CA GLY A 41 -8.27 1.39 13.03
C GLY A 41 -8.53 2.91 12.96
N GLN A 42 -9.59 3.36 13.65
CA GLN A 42 -10.15 4.72 13.54
C GLN A 42 -9.16 5.85 13.90
N TYR A 43 -8.22 5.62 14.83
CA TYR A 43 -7.28 6.65 15.31
C TYR A 43 -6.11 6.96 14.36
N ARG A 44 -5.94 6.22 13.25
CA ARG A 44 -4.80 6.39 12.33
C ARG A 44 -5.20 6.62 10.86
N LEU A 45 -6.49 6.85 10.59
CA LEU A 45 -7.02 7.10 9.24
C LEU A 45 -6.36 8.30 8.54
N VAL A 46 -5.95 9.33 9.30
CA VAL A 46 -5.25 10.51 8.76
C VAL A 46 -3.91 10.15 8.11
N LYS A 47 -3.25 9.07 8.56
CA LYS A 47 -1.95 8.61 8.03
C LYS A 47 -2.07 7.56 6.91
N ALA A 48 -3.29 7.12 6.59
CA ALA A 48 -3.52 6.04 5.62
C ALA A 48 -3.07 6.41 4.19
N PRO A 49 -3.25 7.66 3.70
CA PRO A 49 -2.74 8.06 2.39
C PRO A 49 -1.21 8.01 2.30
N GLU A 50 -0.49 8.52 3.30
CA GLU A 50 0.97 8.52 3.33
C GLU A 50 1.52 7.10 3.50
N ALA A 51 0.87 6.29 4.34
CA ALA A 51 1.20 4.87 4.49
C ALA A 51 0.98 4.12 3.18
N ALA A 52 -0.07 4.45 2.42
CA ALA A 52 -0.33 3.82 1.13
C ALA A 52 0.75 4.15 0.08
N GLN A 53 1.21 5.40 0.03
CA GLN A 53 2.30 5.80 -0.86
C GLN A 53 3.60 5.07 -0.49
N GLU A 54 3.90 4.98 0.80
CA GLU A 54 5.07 4.26 1.28
C GLU A 54 4.97 2.74 1.01
N ALA A 55 3.79 2.14 1.18
CA ALA A 55 3.54 0.73 0.85
C ALA A 55 3.75 0.45 -0.63
N ILE A 56 3.17 1.28 -1.50
CA ILE A 56 3.37 1.17 -2.94
C ILE A 56 4.85 1.27 -3.30
N ARG A 57 5.56 2.25 -2.73
CA ARG A 57 7.00 2.43 -2.95
C ARG A 57 7.77 1.17 -2.56
N GLN A 58 7.58 0.68 -1.33
CA GLN A 58 8.29 -0.50 -0.83
C GLN A 58 7.94 -1.75 -1.64
N TRP A 59 6.67 -2.00 -1.95
CA TRP A 59 6.28 -3.15 -2.74
C TRP A 59 6.87 -3.12 -4.14
N HIS A 60 6.94 -1.93 -4.75
CA HIS A 60 7.56 -1.76 -6.06
C HIS A 60 9.07 -2.00 -6.00
N GLU A 61 9.77 -1.44 -5.02
CA GLU A 61 11.20 -1.64 -4.81
C GLU A 61 11.56 -3.11 -4.55
N HIS A 62 10.69 -3.85 -3.85
CA HIS A 62 10.87 -5.29 -3.61
C HIS A 62 10.34 -6.17 -4.76
N GLY A 63 9.94 -5.59 -5.90
CA GLY A 63 9.45 -6.33 -7.06
C GLY A 63 8.10 -7.05 -6.86
N ARG A 64 7.35 -6.71 -5.80
CA ARG A 64 6.07 -7.34 -5.45
C ARG A 64 4.90 -6.82 -6.28
N ILE A 65 5.04 -5.61 -6.83
CA ILE A 65 4.03 -4.95 -7.68
C ILE A 65 4.72 -4.24 -8.84
N GLN A 66 3.98 -3.98 -9.90
CA GLN A 66 4.47 -3.24 -11.08
C GLN A 66 3.49 -2.14 -11.46
N ARG A 67 3.99 -1.06 -12.07
CA ARG A 67 3.12 -0.01 -12.64
C ARG A 67 2.30 -0.59 -13.78
N ASP A 68 1.03 -0.19 -13.85
CA ASP A 68 0.07 -0.68 -14.82
C ASP A 68 -0.82 0.47 -15.32
N GLY A 69 -0.19 1.49 -15.90
CA GLY A 69 -0.86 2.68 -16.42
C GLY A 69 -1.58 3.51 -15.35
N THR A 70 -2.82 3.91 -15.64
CA THR A 70 -3.66 4.72 -14.74
C THR A 70 -5.07 4.13 -14.57
N LEU A 71 -5.68 4.39 -13.41
CA LEU A 71 -7.08 4.13 -13.05
C LEU A 71 -7.69 5.46 -12.59
N ASP A 72 -8.75 5.92 -13.26
CA ASP A 72 -9.42 7.20 -12.95
C ASP A 72 -8.45 8.40 -12.90
N GLY A 73 -7.44 8.42 -13.78
CA GLY A 73 -6.41 9.47 -13.81
C GLY A 73 -5.32 9.35 -12.73
N ILE A 74 -5.34 8.31 -11.89
CA ILE A 74 -4.36 8.06 -10.82
C ILE A 74 -3.43 6.91 -11.24
N PRO A 75 -2.13 6.94 -10.88
CA PRO A 75 -1.23 5.81 -11.11
C PRO A 75 -1.81 4.49 -10.60
N ALA A 76 -1.84 3.51 -11.49
CA ALA A 76 -2.31 2.17 -11.22
C ALA A 76 -1.16 1.18 -11.12
N TRP A 77 -1.42 0.12 -10.36
CA TRP A 77 -0.47 -0.90 -9.98
C TRP A 77 -1.12 -2.27 -10.10
N ARG A 78 -0.32 -3.28 -10.37
CA ARG A 78 -0.73 -4.68 -10.40
C ARG A 78 0.22 -5.52 -9.56
N LYS A 79 -0.26 -6.64 -9.03
CA LYS A 79 0.59 -7.63 -8.35
C LYS A 79 1.58 -8.22 -9.36
N ALA A 80 2.85 -8.35 -8.97
CA ALA A 80 3.81 -9.11 -9.76
C ALA A 80 3.45 -10.60 -9.64
N VAL A 81 3.47 -11.30 -10.77
CA VAL A 81 3.21 -12.75 -10.87
C VAL A 81 4.44 -13.52 -10.42
#